data_AF-A0A8S9SHC6-F1
#
_entry.id   AF-A0A8S9SHC6-F1
#
_cell.length_a   1.000
_cell.length_b   1.000
_cell.length_c   1.000
_cell.angle_alpha   90.00
_cell.angle_beta   90.00
_cell.angle_gamma   90.00
#
_symmetry.space_group_name_H-M   'P 1'
#
loop_
_entity.id
_entity.type
_entity.pdbx_description
1 polymer ?
#
loop_
_entity_poly.entity_id
_entity_poly.type
_entity_poly.pdbx_seq_one_letter_code
_entity_poly.pdbx_strand_id
1 'polypeptide(L)' 'MLGENLYPLVEKLEVESASKVTGILLEMDQTKVLHLLASPEALEAKVAEAIDVLRSVAVGGAAEQLASLNLS' A
#
# COMPACT_ATOMS: atom_id res chain seq x y z
N MET A 1 14.31 -8.61 -3.81
CA MET A 1 13.92 -9.85 -4.53
C MET A 1 12.43 -10.20 -4.42
N LEU A 2 11.77 -10.21 -3.25
CA LEU A 2 10.31 -10.47 -3.22
C LEU A 2 9.47 -9.30 -3.75
N GLY A 3 9.86 -8.07 -3.44
CA GLY A 3 9.20 -6.86 -3.96
C GLY A 3 9.19 -6.76 -5.47
N GLU A 4 10.24 -7.23 -6.14
CA GLU A 4 10.37 -7.20 -7.60
C GLU A 4 9.43 -8.20 -8.31
N ASN A 5 8.99 -9.24 -7.60
CA ASN A 5 8.00 -10.18 -8.08
C ASN A 5 6.57 -9.72 -7.77
N LEU A 6 6.37 -9.03 -6.63
CA LEU A 6 5.08 -8.51 -6.22
C LEU A 6 4.68 -7.26 -7.02
N TYR A 7 5.64 -6.37 -7.29
CA TYR A 7 5.43 -5.11 -7.98
C TYR A 7 4.63 -5.23 -9.30
N PRO A 8 5.01 -6.10 -10.27
CA PRO A 8 4.27 -6.20 -11.53
C PRO A 8 2.85 -6.77 -11.36
N LEU A 9 2.55 -7.46 -10.25
CA LEU A 9 1.19 -7.92 -9.96
C LEU A 9 0.33 -6.79 -9.40
N VAL A 10 0.90 -5.99 -8.50
CA VAL A 10 0.24 -4.79 -7.96
C VAL A 10 0.07 -3.73 -9.05
N GLU A 11 1.07 -3.52 -9.89
CA GLU A 11 1.03 -2.54 -10.99
C GLU A 11 -0.10 -2.83 -12.00
N LYS A 12 -0.42 -4.11 -12.24
CA LYS A 12 -1.58 -4.49 -13.08
C LYS A 12 -2.92 -4.10 -12.47
N LEU A 13 -3.01 -4.05 -11.14
CA LEU A 13 -4.21 -3.68 -10.40
C LEU A 13 -4.28 -2.15 -10.23
N GLU A 14 -3.17 -1.54 -9.85
CA GLU A 14 -3.04 -0.13 -9.54
C GLU A 14 -1.67 0.39 -9.96
N VAL A 15 -1.60 0.96 -11.16
CA VAL A 15 -0.35 1.51 -11.73
C VAL A 15 0.11 2.74 -10.95
N GLU A 16 -0.82 3.63 -10.60
CA GLU A 16 -0.48 4.95 -10.05
C GLU A 16 0.09 4.85 -8.63
N SER A 17 -0.43 3.91 -7.84
CA SER A 17 0.01 3.65 -6.47
C SER A 17 0.85 2.39 -6.30
N ALA A 18 1.25 1.71 -7.40
CA ALA A 18 1.94 0.42 -7.38
C ALA A 18 3.15 0.40 -6.44
N SER A 19 4.03 1.40 -6.56
CA SER A 19 5.25 1.51 -5.75
C SER A 19 4.94 1.69 -4.26
N LYS A 20 3.94 2.51 -3.92
CA LYS A 20 3.58 2.79 -2.52
C LYS A 20 2.85 1.61 -1.88
N VAL A 21 1.89 1.02 -2.60
CA VAL A 21 1.17 -0.19 -2.17
C VAL A 21 2.16 -1.35 -1.99
N THR A 22 3.06 -1.56 -2.96
CA THR A 22 4.11 -2.59 -2.85
C THR A 22 5.02 -2.34 -1.65
N GLY A 23 5.39 -1.09 -1.38
CA GLY A 23 6.15 -0.71 -0.18
C GLY A 23 5.44 -1.12 1.11
N ILE A 24 4.16 -0.77 1.26
CA ILE A 24 3.34 -1.10 2.43
C ILE A 24 3.17 -2.62 2.59
N LEU A 25 2.99 -3.35 1.50
CA LEU A 25 2.88 -4.81 1.53
C LEU A 25 4.22 -5.48 1.90
N LEU A 26 5.35 -4.86 1.58
CA LEU A 26 6.68 -5.35 1.93
C LEU A 26 7.08 -5.06 3.38
N GLU A 27 6.38 -4.14 4.06
CA GLU A 27 6.51 -3.96 5.51
C GLU A 27 5.87 -5.11 6.31
N MET A 28 5.16 -6.02 5.64
CA MET A 28 4.60 -7.23 6.24
C MET A 28 5.61 -8.38 6.36
N ASP A 29 5.26 -9.40 7.15
CA ASP A 29 6.03 -10.64 7.26
C ASP A 29 6.26 -11.30 5.89
N GLN A 30 7.48 -11.79 5.66
CA GLN A 30 7.87 -12.51 4.44
C GLN A 30 6.90 -13.64 4.07
N THR A 31 6.39 -14.36 5.07
CA THR A 31 5.44 -15.46 4.90
C THR A 31 4.12 -14.98 4.29
N LYS A 32 3.64 -13.79 4.66
CA LYS A 32 2.41 -13.22 4.08
C LYS A 32 2.62 -12.82 2.63
N VAL A 33 3.76 -12.20 2.29
CA VAL A 33 4.08 -11.85 0.90
C VAL A 33 4.11 -13.09 0.00
N LEU A 34 4.67 -14.21 0.49
CA LEU A 34 4.63 -15.48 -0.23
C LEU A 34 3.20 -16.01 -0.43
N HIS A 35 2.33 -15.88 0.56
CA HIS A 35 0.91 -16.23 0.41
C HIS A 35 0.19 -15.36 -0.63
N LEU A 36 0.51 -14.06 -0.72
CA LEU A 36 -0.05 -13.18 -1.75
C LEU A 36 0.39 -13.58 -3.17
N LEU A 37 1.64 -14.01 -3.32
CA LEU A 37 2.14 -14.55 -4.59
C LEU A 37 1.48 -15.88 -4.98
N ALA A 38 1.04 -16.66 -4.00
CA ALA A 38 0.35 -17.94 -4.21
C ALA A 38 -1.17 -17.80 -4.40
N SER A 39 -1.75 -16.63 -4.08
CA SER A 39 -3.21 -16.43 -4.08
C SER A 39 -3.58 -15.06 -4.64
N PRO A 40 -4.03 -14.97 -5.91
CA PRO A 40 -4.36 -13.70 -6.54
C PRO A 40 -5.53 -12.97 -5.84
N GLU A 41 -6.51 -13.71 -5.32
CA GLU A 41 -7.63 -13.12 -4.55
C GLU A 41 -7.14 -12.44 -3.26
N ALA A 42 -6.16 -13.05 -2.58
CA ALA A 42 -5.56 -12.47 -1.38
C ALA A 42 -4.75 -11.21 -1.71
N LEU A 43 -4.06 -11.21 -2.86
CA LEU A 43 -3.35 -10.04 -3.35
C LEU A 43 -4.31 -8.87 -3.63
N GLU A 44 -5.41 -9.09 -4.36
CA GLU A 44 -6.41 -8.05 -4.64
C GLU A 44 -7.00 -7.47 -3.36
N ALA A 45 -7.42 -8.32 -2.42
CA ALA A 45 -7.95 -7.87 -1.14
C ALA A 45 -6.93 -7.01 -0.38
N LYS A 46 -5.65 -7.40 -0.38
CA LYS A 46 -4.59 -6.66 0.29
C LYS A 46 -4.19 -5.37 -0.41
N VAL A 47 -4.22 -5.33 -1.73
CA VAL A 47 -4.03 -4.11 -2.50
C VAL A 47 -5.15 -3.11 -2.16
N ALA A 48 -6.41 -3.56 -2.09
CA ALA A 48 -7.53 -2.70 -1.68
C ALA A 48 -7.36 -2.15 -0.25
N GLU A 49 -6.98 -2.98 0.73
CA GLU A 49 -6.68 -2.53 2.09
C GLU A 49 -5.52 -1.52 2.12
N ALA A 50 -4.43 -1.79 1.38
CA ALA A 50 -3.27 -0.92 1.34
C ALA A 50 -3.58 0.43 0.68
N ILE A 51 -4.48 0.47 -0.32
CA ILE A 51 -4.99 1.72 -0.91
C ILE A 51 -5.81 2.51 0.11
N ASP A 52 -6.65 1.83 0.90
CA ASP A 52 -7.44 2.49 1.94
C ASP A 52 -6.55 3.09 3.03
N VAL A 53 -5.52 2.35 3.46
CA VAL A 53 -4.47 2.85 4.36
C VAL A 53 -3.71 4.00 3.72
N LEU A 54 -3.33 3.90 2.44
CA LEU A 54 -2.66 4.99 1.71
C LEU A 54 -3.51 6.25 1.66
N ARG A 55 -4.80 6.10 1.42
CA ARG A 55 -5.75 7.22 1.41
C ARG A 55 -5.87 7.81 2.81
N SER A 56 -5.96 6.98 3.84
CA SER A 56 -5.98 7.43 5.24
C SER A 56 -4.71 8.18 5.63
N VAL A 57 -3.53 7.69 5.22
CA VAL A 57 -2.24 8.35 5.46
C VAL A 57 -2.08 9.62 4.63
N ALA A 58 -2.51 9.61 3.37
CA ALA A 58 -2.47 10.80 2.49
C ALA A 58 -3.42 11.91 2.99
N VAL A 59 -4.59 11.53 3.52
CA VAL A 59 -5.55 12.47 4.11
C VAL A 59 -5.11 12.91 5.51
N GLY A 60 -4.53 12.01 6.31
CA GLY A 60 -3.99 12.29 7.64
C GLY A 60 -2.77 13.22 7.61
N GLY A 61 -1.89 13.09 6.61
CA GLY A 61 -0.75 13.99 6.41
C GLY A 61 -1.15 15.43 6.07
N ALA A 62 -2.32 15.63 5.45
CA ALA A 62 -2.86 16.96 5.17
C ALA A 62 -3.62 17.55 6.38
N ALA A 63 -4.30 16.72 7.17
CA ALA A 63 -5.05 17.16 8.35
C ALA A 63 -4.13 17.70 9.47
N GLU A 64 -2.93 17.14 9.62
CA GLU A 64 -1.95 17.60 10.62
C GLU A 64 -1.30 18.94 10.25
N GLN A 65 -1.18 19.25 8.95
CA GLN A 65 -0.73 20.57 8.47
C GLN A 65 -1.78 21.67 8.69
N LEU A 66 -3.08 21.35 8.58
CA LEU A 66 -4.15 22.32 8.86
C LEU A 66 -4.30 22.61 10.35
N ALA A 67 -4.04 21.62 11.22
CA ALA A 67 -4.04 21.82 12.67
C ALA A 67 -2.88 22.71 13.16
N SER A 68 -1.74 22.68 12.47
CA SER A 68 -0.59 23.53 12.77
C SER A 68 -0.68 24.95 12.18
N LEU A 69 -1.52 25.18 11.15
CA LEU A 69 -1.75 26.52 10.60
C LEU A 69 -2.77 27.38 11.38
N ASN A 70 -3.51 26.81 12.34
CA ASN A 70 -4.57 27.51 13.10
C ASN A 70 -4.13 27.99 14.50
N LEU A 71 -2.83 27.95 14.81
CA LEU A 71 -2.28 28.43 16.09
C LEU A 71 -1.19 29.49 15.89
N SER A 72 -1.43 30.50 15.05
CA SER A 72 -0.57 31.68 14.86
C SER A 72 -1.37 32.96 14.82
#